data_AF-A0A0X3T776-F1
#
_entry.id   AF-A0A0X3T776-F1
#
_cell.length_a   1.000
_cell.length_b   1.000
_cell.length_c   1.000
_cell.angle_alpha   90.00
_cell.angle_beta   90.00
_cell.angle_gamma   90.00
#
_symmetry.space_group_name_H-M   'P 1'
#
loop_
_entity.id
_entity.type
_entity.pdbx_description
1 polymer ?
#
loop_
_entity_poly.entity_id
_entity_poly.type
_entity_poly.pdbx_seq_one_letter_code
_entity_poly.pdbx_strand_id
1 'polypeptide(L)' 'MQLAGQSLAFSVDEETQSQVVKVIDTNTDEVIRQFPSDQALQQMEHINNYLNSLQQSGQTTQENLTGALFSEII' A
#
# COMPACT_ATOMS: atom_id res chain seq x y z
N MET A 1 -18.58 -7.55 9.17
CA MET A 1 -18.76 -6.93 10.51
C MET A 1 -19.49 -5.62 10.30
N GLN A 2 -20.56 -5.35 11.05
CA GLN A 2 -21.35 -4.12 10.93
C GLN A 2 -21.33 -3.38 12.27
N LEU A 3 -20.89 -2.12 12.25
CA LEU A 3 -20.95 -1.17 13.35
C LEU A 3 -22.13 -0.23 13.07
N ALA A 4 -22.73 0.39 14.07
CA ALA A 4 -23.92 1.22 13.86
C ALA A 4 -23.67 2.30 12.78
N GLY A 5 -24.34 2.18 11.63
CA GLY A 5 -24.21 3.09 10.47
C GLY A 5 -22.98 2.87 9.57
N GLN A 6 -22.11 1.89 9.86
CA GLN A 6 -20.87 1.64 9.12
C GLN A 6 -20.65 0.14 8.89
N SER A 7 -20.19 -0.24 7.70
CA SER A 7 -19.78 -1.61 7.40
C SER A 7 -18.28 -1.66 7.07
N LEU A 8 -17.67 -2.81 7.34
CA LEU A 8 -16.27 -3.08 7.01
C LEU A 8 -16.19 -4.07 5.86
N ALA A 9 -15.49 -3.69 4.79
CA ALA A 9 -15.12 -4.55 3.68
C ALA A 9 -13.62 -4.83 3.70
N PHE A 10 -13.24 -6.08 3.41
CA PHE A 10 -11.86 -6.54 3.37
C PHE A 10 -11.54 -6.97 1.95
N SER A 11 -10.40 -6.52 1.42
CA SER A 11 -9.89 -6.91 0.11
C SER A 11 -8.37 -7.06 0.17
N VAL A 12 -7.80 -7.62 -0.89
CA VAL A 12 -6.36 -7.58 -1.13
C VAL A 12 -6.14 -6.67 -2.33
N ASP A 13 -5.20 -5.74 -2.20
CA ASP A 13 -4.75 -4.89 -3.30
C ASP A 13 -3.85 -5.71 -4.23
N GLU A 14 -4.15 -5.72 -5.53
CA GLU A 14 -3.46 -6.60 -6.48
C GLU A 14 -2.03 -6.15 -6.79
N GLU A 15 -1.80 -4.83 -6.82
CA GLU A 15 -0.52 -4.18 -7.09
C GLU A 15 0.50 -4.48 -5.97
N THR A 16 0.09 -4.26 -4.73
CA THR A 16 0.98 -4.34 -3.56
C THR A 16 0.86 -5.66 -2.79
N GLN A 17 -0.14 -6.50 -3.11
CA GLN A 17 -0.53 -7.69 -2.34
C GLN A 17 -0.87 -7.37 -0.86
N SER A 18 -1.21 -6.12 -0.57
CA SER A 18 -1.53 -5.66 0.78
C SER A 18 -2.98 -5.93 1.16
N GLN A 19 -3.23 -6.24 2.42
CA GLN A 19 -4.59 -6.31 2.95
C GLN A 19 -5.16 -4.89 3.08
N VAL A 20 -6.33 -4.68 2.51
CA VAL A 20 -7.05 -3.40 2.53
C VAL A 20 -8.35 -3.56 3.29
N VAL A 21 -8.61 -2.61 4.20
CA VAL A 21 -9.86 -2.48 4.94
C VAL A 21 -10.55 -1.20 4.52
N LYS A 22 -11.77 -1.30 4.00
CA LYS A 22 -12.64 -0.17 3.64
C LYS A 22 -13.75 -0.04 4.68
N VAL A 23 -13.96 1.19 5.14
CA VAL A 23 -15.11 1.58 5.96
C VAL A 23 -16.14 2.20 5.03
N ILE A 24 -17.33 1.61 4.98
CA ILE A 24 -18.42 2.02 4.08
C ILE A 24 -19.57 2.58 4.95
N ASP A 25 -20.08 3.77 4.62
CA ASP A 25 -21.31 4.30 5.22
C ASP A 25 -22.51 3.50 4.72
N THR A 26 -23.28 2.92 5.64
CA THR A 26 -24.38 2.01 5.25
C THR A 26 -25.62 2.73 4.72
N ASN A 27 -25.67 4.06 4.82
CA ASN A 27 -26.79 4.86 4.32
C ASN A 27 -26.56 5.32 2.88
N THR A 28 -25.30 5.62 2.51
CA THR A 28 -24.93 6.11 1.16
C THR A 28 -24.19 5.09 0.31
N ASP A 29 -23.72 3.99 0.92
CA ASP A 29 -22.87 2.97 0.28
C ASP A 29 -21.51 3.50 -0.20
N GLU A 30 -21.06 4.64 0.35
CA GLU A 30 -19.79 5.26 0.00
C GLU A 30 -18.65 4.81 0.93
N VAL A 31 -17.45 4.65 0.36
CA VAL A 31 -16.23 4.40 1.13
C VAL A 31 -15.81 5.70 1.80
N ILE A 32 -15.93 5.76 3.13
CA ILE A 32 -15.57 6.94 3.92
C ILE A 32 -14.15 6.90 4.45
N ARG A 33 -13.55 5.71 4.58
CA ARG A 33 -12.14 5.51 4.96
C ARG A 33 -11.57 4.21 4.40
N GLN A 34 -10.25 4.19 4.21
CA GLN A 34 -9.50 3.02 3.77
C GLN A 34 -8.17 2.90 4.53
N PHE A 35 -7.77 1.67 4.84
CA PHE A 35 -6.49 1.36 5.47
C PHE A 35 -5.84 0.15 4.77
N PRO A 36 -4.63 0.27 4.22
CA PRO A 36 -3.86 1.50 3.97
C PRO A 36 -4.61 2.49 3.06
N SER A 37 -4.29 3.78 3.13
CA SER A 37 -4.86 4.76 2.19
C SER A 37 -4.34 4.52 0.77
N ASP A 38 -5.06 5.02 -0.23
CA ASP A 38 -4.65 4.87 -1.64
C ASP A 38 -3.26 5.44 -1.89
N GLN A 39 -2.96 6.62 -1.31
CA GLN A 39 -1.63 7.22 -1.40
C GLN A 39 -0.54 6.31 -0.80
N ALA A 40 -0.84 5.60 0.29
CA ALA A 40 0.11 4.67 0.89
C ALA A 40 0.32 3.44 -0.01
N LEU A 41 -0.75 2.91 -0.61
CA LEU A 41 -0.64 1.80 -1.58
C LEU A 41 0.21 2.20 -2.79
N GLN A 42 0.02 3.40 -3.34
CA GLN A 42 0.84 3.92 -4.44
C GLN A 42 2.33 4.03 -4.06
N GLN A 43 2.63 4.50 -2.83
CA GLN A 43 4.01 4.55 -2.35
C GLN A 43 4.62 3.14 -2.22
N MET A 44 3.85 2.18 -1.71
CA MET A 44 4.30 0.80 -1.59
C MET A 44 4.58 0.18 -2.96
N GLU A 45 3.73 0.44 -3.95
CA GLU A 45 3.93 0.02 -5.34
C GLU A 45 5.24 0.58 -5.91
N HIS A 46 5.47 1.89 -5.77
CA HIS A 46 6.69 2.54 -6.25
C HIS A 46 7.94 1.95 -5.60
N ILE A 47 7.92 1.71 -4.29
CA ILE A 47 9.04 1.09 -3.56
C ILE A 47 9.29 -0.33 -4.10
N ASN A 48 8.25 -1.13 -4.29
CA ASN A 48 8.38 -2.48 -4.83
C ASN A 48 8.98 -2.47 -6.24
N ASN A 49 8.48 -1.60 -7.13
CA ASN A 49 8.98 -1.45 -8.48
C ASN A 49 10.46 -1.05 -8.50
N TYR A 50 10.86 -0.12 -7.63
CA TYR A 50 12.24 0.30 -7.47
C TYR A 50 13.13 -0.87 -7.03
N LEU A 51 12.74 -1.59 -5.97
CA LEU A 51 13.48 -2.75 -5.47
C LEU A 51 13.63 -3.85 -6.52
N ASN A 52 12.59 -4.11 -7.30
CA ASN A 52 12.63 -5.07 -8.41
C ASN A 52 13.62 -4.63 -9.50
N SER A 53 13.68 -3.32 -9.81
CA SER A 53 14.64 -2.78 -10.78
C SER A 53 16.09 -2.93 -10.31
N LEU A 54 16.35 -2.76 -9.01
CA LEU A 54 17.69 -2.94 -8.44
C LEU A 54 18.15 -4.40 -8.51
N GLN A 55 17.25 -5.36 -8.21
CA GLN A 55 17.54 -6.79 -8.32
C GLN A 55 17.95 -7.20 -9.75
N GLN A 56 17.37 -6.58 -10.77
CA GLN A 56 17.71 -6.84 -12.17
C GLN A 56 19.09 -6.27 -12.56
N SER A 57 19.59 -5.26 -11.84
CA SER A 57 20.84 -4.56 -12.17
C SER A 57 22.12 -5.17 -11.56
N GLY A 58 22.01 -6.27 -10.80
CA GLY A 58 23.16 -7.07 -10.35
C GLY A 58 24.05 -6.46 -9.26
N GLN A 59 23.59 -5.43 -8.54
CA GLN A 59 24.30 -4.84 -7.40
C GLN A 59 23.49 -4.98 -6.11
N THR A 60 23.76 -6.01 -5.30
CA THR A 60 23.01 -6.22 -4.06
C THR A 60 23.90 -6.61 -2.89
N THR A 61 24.33 -5.61 -2.11
CA THR A 61 24.61 -5.77 -0.67
C THR A 61 23.52 -4.99 0.08
N GLN A 62 22.90 -5.61 1.09
CA GLN A 62 21.71 -5.07 1.80
C GLN A 62 21.89 -3.65 2.37
N GLU A 63 23.13 -3.22 2.69
CA GLU A 63 23.40 -1.86 3.18
C GLU A 63 23.15 -0.77 2.12
N ASN A 64 23.42 -1.05 0.84
CA ASN A 64 23.25 -0.08 -0.23
C ASN A 64 21.77 0.12 -0.60
N LEU A 65 20.93 -0.92 -0.44
CA LEU A 65 19.50 -0.85 -0.76
C LEU A 65 18.77 0.14 0.16
N THR A 66 19.03 0.04 1.46
CA THR A 66 18.40 0.91 2.46
C THR A 66 18.78 2.38 2.23
N GLY A 67 20.05 2.67 1.92
CA GLY A 67 20.50 4.02 1.59
C GLY A 67 19.85 4.59 0.33
N ALA A 68 19.64 3.75 -0.70
CA ALA A 68 19.04 4.18 -1.96
C ALA A 68 17.53 4.46 -1.82
N LEU A 69 16.82 3.73 -0.95
CA LEU A 69 15.42 4.02 -0.63
C LEU A 69 15.23 5.37 0.07
N PHE A 70 16.16 5.74 0.96
CA PHE A 70 16.06 7.02 1.67
C PHE A 70 16.34 8.23 0.78
N SER A 71 17.19 8.10 -0.25
CA SER A 71 17.45 9.21 -1.17
C SER A 71 16.27 9.60 -2.06
N GLU A 72 15.25 8.74 -2.18
CA GLU A 72 14.07 9.01 -3.02
C GLU A 72 12.86 9.50 -2.21
N ILE A 73 12.89 9.33 -0.88
CA ILE A 73 11.84 9.80 0.04
C ILE A 73 12.06 11.26 0.50
N ILE A 74 13.30 11.78 0.42
CA ILE A 74 13.70 13.13 0.87
C ILE A 74 13.95 14.02 -0.35
#